data_AF-A0A0B2XEY8-F1
#
_entry.id   AF-A0A0B2XEY8-F1
#
_cell.length_a   1.000
_cell.length_b   1.000
_cell.length_c   1.000
_cell.angle_alpha   90.00
_cell.angle_beta   90.00
_cell.angle_gamma   90.00
#
_symmetry.space_group_name_H-M   'P 1'
#
loop_
_entity.id
_entity.type
_entity.pdbx_description
1 polymer ?
#
loop_
_entity_poly.entity_id
_entity_poly.type
_entity_poly.pdbx_seq_one_letter_code
_entity_poly.pdbx_strand_id
1 'polypeptide(L)'
;MADISESLVASLAETLDAAGAPCILWGQFLLNVHGIPSTIGSIDFIVPESRLAEAIPALENARNLAHCPDKNACPWSPQRRKAIEPVFHMHLGDSARTVTLYPHCQILWFLPQMNSSLPSSGQPQLELPQHLTLASSSADLPPQRPGHGSGFFTTVEYPVVVLRLHALLEVYIRLYLRDRKRRDGAYARHSVKLLTPCIDDEELPGSREISDRIKRYYKTLANGDEIILGRSGM
;
A
#
# COMPACT_ATOMS: atom_id res chain seq x y z
N MET A 1 -21.08 -12.56 -1.88
CA MET A 1 -19.71 -12.31 -1.38
C MET A 1 -19.49 -10.81 -1.42
N ALA A 2 -19.17 -10.17 -0.31
CA ALA A 2 -18.93 -8.72 -0.31
C ALA A 2 -17.70 -8.44 -1.17
N ASP A 3 -17.88 -7.74 -2.28
CA ASP A 3 -16.75 -7.30 -3.07
C ASP A 3 -16.03 -6.15 -2.34
N ILE A 4 -14.71 -6.05 -2.46
CA ILE A 4 -14.00 -4.92 -1.85
C ILE A 4 -14.23 -3.76 -2.79
N SER A 5 -15.09 -2.84 -2.36
CA SER A 5 -15.38 -1.61 -3.08
C SER A 5 -14.50 -0.46 -2.61
N GLU A 6 -14.37 0.57 -3.43
CA GLU A 6 -13.71 1.82 -3.05
C GLU A 6 -14.38 2.43 -1.81
N SER A 7 -15.72 2.38 -1.71
CA SER A 7 -16.48 2.87 -0.57
C SER A 7 -16.14 2.14 0.74
N LEU A 8 -15.88 0.83 0.69
CA LEU A 8 -15.43 0.07 1.87
C LEU A 8 -14.03 0.52 2.30
N VAL A 9 -13.12 0.70 1.35
CA VAL A 9 -11.76 1.20 1.64
C VAL A 9 -11.82 2.60 2.25
N ALA A 10 -12.64 3.48 1.67
CA ALA A 10 -12.84 4.84 2.16
C ALA A 10 -13.45 4.87 3.57
N SER A 11 -14.45 4.03 3.85
CA SER A 11 -15.07 3.92 5.18
C SER A 11 -14.10 3.42 6.25
N LEU A 12 -13.19 2.48 5.90
CA LEU A 12 -12.14 2.03 6.82
C LEU A 12 -11.09 3.12 7.06
N ALA A 13 -10.70 3.86 6.02
CA ALA A 13 -9.80 5.00 6.15
C ALA A 13 -10.41 6.10 7.04
N GLU A 14 -11.71 6.40 6.86
CA GLU A 14 -12.46 7.33 7.71
C GLU A 14 -12.51 6.85 9.16
N THR A 15 -12.74 5.55 9.38
CA THR A 15 -12.76 4.96 10.73
C THR A 15 -11.42 5.15 11.44
N LEU A 16 -10.30 4.97 10.72
CA LEU A 16 -8.95 5.17 11.23
C LEU A 16 -8.65 6.65 11.52
N ASP A 17 -8.97 7.54 10.58
CA ASP A 17 -8.72 8.98 10.72
C ASP A 17 -9.57 9.59 11.84
N ALA A 18 -10.84 9.19 11.98
CA ALA A 18 -11.71 9.62 13.07
C ALA A 18 -11.20 9.18 14.46
N ALA A 19 -10.41 8.10 14.51
CA ALA A 19 -9.70 7.67 15.72
C ALA A 19 -8.36 8.41 15.94
N GLY A 20 -8.02 9.38 15.09
CA GLY A 20 -6.75 10.11 15.15
C GLY A 20 -5.56 9.32 14.59
N ALA A 21 -5.82 8.29 13.79
CA ALA A 21 -4.80 7.42 13.18
C ALA A 21 -4.78 7.59 11.66
N PRO A 22 -4.13 8.63 11.11
CA PRO A 22 -4.03 8.83 9.67
C PRO A 22 -3.35 7.61 9.02
N CYS A 23 -3.87 7.19 7.87
CA CYS A 23 -3.45 5.94 7.23
C CYS A 23 -3.15 6.09 5.73
N ILE A 24 -2.19 5.31 5.24
CA ILE A 24 -1.85 5.21 3.82
C ILE A 24 -2.27 3.83 3.32
N LEU A 25 -3.04 3.77 2.23
CA LEU A 25 -3.41 2.52 1.59
C LEU A 25 -2.17 1.80 1.05
N TRP A 26 -2.13 0.48 1.23
CA TRP A 26 -0.99 -0.39 0.93
C TRP A 26 -1.41 -1.69 0.23
N GLY A 27 -0.41 -2.52 -0.08
CA GLY A 27 -0.62 -3.89 -0.56
C GLY A 27 -1.20 -3.98 -1.95
N GLN A 28 -1.98 -5.04 -2.19
CA GLN A 28 -2.55 -5.36 -3.51
C GLN A 28 -3.58 -4.33 -3.98
N PHE A 29 -4.32 -3.72 -3.05
CA PHE A 29 -5.27 -2.67 -3.39
C PHE A 29 -4.56 -1.43 -3.93
N LEU A 30 -3.44 -1.03 -3.29
CA LEU A 30 -2.59 0.05 -3.80
C LEU A 30 -2.04 -0.25 -5.20
N LEU A 31 -1.60 -1.48 -5.47
CA LEU A 31 -1.14 -1.86 -6.82
C LEU A 31 -2.26 -1.69 -7.86
N ASN A 32 -3.50 -2.08 -7.54
CA ASN A 32 -4.64 -1.90 -8.43
C ASN A 32 -4.93 -0.42 -8.71
N VAL A 33 -4.82 0.44 -7.70
CA VAL A 33 -4.99 1.90 -7.85
C VAL A 33 -3.97 2.49 -8.82
N HIS A 34 -2.75 1.93 -8.88
CA HIS A 34 -1.72 2.26 -9.87
C HIS A 34 -1.90 1.58 -11.23
N GLY A 35 -3.05 0.93 -11.49
CA GLY A 35 -3.31 0.22 -12.74
C GLY A 35 -2.53 -1.08 -12.91
N ILE A 36 -1.91 -1.60 -11.85
CA ILE A 36 -1.18 -2.87 -11.88
C ILE A 36 -2.15 -4.00 -11.56
N PRO A 37 -2.34 -4.98 -12.47
CA PRO A 37 -3.28 -6.06 -12.26
C PRO A 37 -2.83 -6.94 -11.09
N SER A 38 -3.64 -7.03 -10.04
CA SER A 38 -3.40 -7.96 -8.93
C SER A 38 -4.70 -8.46 -8.32
N THR A 39 -4.72 -9.72 -7.91
CA THR A 39 -5.88 -10.30 -7.21
C THR A 39 -5.96 -9.73 -5.80
N ILE A 40 -7.04 -9.01 -5.51
CA ILE A 40 -7.23 -8.34 -4.23
C ILE A 40 -7.70 -9.35 -3.18
N GLY A 41 -6.78 -9.74 -2.29
CA GLY A 41 -7.08 -10.59 -1.13
C GLY A 41 -7.18 -9.82 0.18
N SER A 42 -6.69 -8.58 0.24
CA SER A 42 -6.66 -7.77 1.46
C SER A 42 -6.81 -6.27 1.20
N ILE A 43 -7.35 -5.56 2.19
CA ILE A 43 -7.24 -4.11 2.35
C ILE A 43 -6.15 -3.88 3.39
N ASP A 44 -5.05 -3.29 2.98
CA ASP A 44 -3.87 -3.11 3.82
C ASP A 44 -3.65 -1.62 4.04
N PHE A 45 -3.42 -1.21 5.28
CA PHE A 45 -3.08 0.18 5.61
C PHE A 45 -1.74 0.26 6.34
N ILE A 46 -1.03 1.36 6.12
CA ILE A 46 0.13 1.77 6.90
C ILE A 46 -0.29 2.90 7.82
N VAL A 47 0.03 2.78 9.11
CA VAL A 47 -0.32 3.76 10.15
C VAL A 47 0.94 4.12 10.95
N PRO A 48 1.13 5.38 11.39
CA PRO A 48 2.22 5.73 12.31
C PRO A 48 2.21 4.82 13.55
N GLU A 49 3.38 4.28 13.93
CA GLU A 49 3.45 3.35 15.06
C GLU A 49 2.93 3.94 16.38
N SER A 50 3.06 5.26 16.55
CA SER A 50 2.56 6.01 17.70
C SER A 50 1.03 6.10 17.77
N ARG A 51 0.32 5.75 16.69
CA ARG A 51 -1.15 5.79 16.58
C ARG A 51 -1.80 4.40 16.55
N LEU A 52 -1.02 3.34 16.72
CA LEU A 52 -1.54 1.97 16.70
C LEU A 52 -2.48 1.67 17.86
N ALA A 53 -2.28 2.33 19.01
CA ALA A 53 -3.11 2.17 20.20
C ALA A 53 -4.54 2.64 19.96
N GLU A 54 -4.73 3.64 19.09
CA GLU A 54 -6.03 4.16 18.68
C GLU A 54 -6.59 3.44 17.44
N ALA A 55 -5.73 3.13 16.47
CA ALA A 55 -6.11 2.50 15.20
C ALA A 55 -6.69 1.09 15.38
N ILE A 56 -6.05 0.26 16.20
CA ILE A 56 -6.45 -1.14 16.41
C ILE A 56 -7.88 -1.22 16.97
N PRO A 57 -8.22 -0.62 18.13
CA PRO A 57 -9.56 -0.70 18.66
C PRO A 57 -10.61 -0.05 17.75
N ALA A 58 -10.26 0.99 16.99
CA ALA A 58 -11.17 1.58 16.02
C ALA A 58 -11.62 0.56 14.95
N LEU A 59 -10.68 -0.22 14.42
CA LEU A 59 -11.00 -1.30 13.48
C LEU A 59 -11.65 -2.50 14.15
N GLU A 60 -11.24 -2.91 15.35
CA GLU A 60 -11.88 -4.03 16.07
C GLU A 60 -13.37 -3.79 16.31
N ASN A 61 -13.77 -2.52 16.49
CA ASN A 61 -15.16 -2.11 16.67
C ASN A 61 -15.90 -1.81 15.35
N ALA A 62 -15.25 -1.94 14.19
CA ALA A 62 -15.88 -1.71 12.90
C ALA A 62 -16.85 -2.86 12.56
N ARG A 63 -18.09 -2.50 12.17
CA ARG A 63 -19.21 -3.46 12.01
C ARG A 63 -18.97 -4.59 11.00
N ASN A 64 -18.06 -4.41 10.05
CA ASN A 64 -17.82 -5.34 8.95
C ASN A 64 -16.59 -6.23 9.17
N LEU A 65 -15.93 -6.14 10.33
CA LEU A 65 -14.73 -6.92 10.65
C LEU A 65 -15.04 -8.03 11.65
N ALA A 66 -14.50 -9.21 11.39
CA ALA A 66 -14.55 -10.36 12.28
C ALA A 66 -13.14 -10.74 12.75
N HIS A 67 -13.02 -11.16 14.00
CA HIS A 67 -11.76 -11.67 14.52
C HIS A 67 -11.32 -12.90 13.74
N CYS A 68 -10.02 -13.00 13.50
CA CYS A 68 -9.45 -14.20 12.89
C CYS A 68 -9.56 -15.37 13.88
N PRO A 69 -10.24 -16.47 13.52
CA PRO A 69 -10.51 -17.57 14.44
C PRO A 69 -9.23 -18.30 14.89
N ASP A 70 -8.20 -18.34 14.06
CA ASP A 70 -6.87 -18.84 14.42
C ASP A 70 -5.79 -18.18 13.54
N LYS A 71 -4.93 -17.35 14.14
CA LYS A 71 -3.84 -16.66 13.43
C LYS A 71 -2.83 -17.62 12.79
N ASN A 72 -2.57 -18.78 13.42
CA ASN A 72 -1.58 -19.75 12.96
C ASN A 72 -2.12 -20.66 11.86
N ALA A 73 -3.40 -21.03 11.93
CA ALA A 73 -4.06 -21.81 10.89
C ALA A 73 -4.65 -20.96 9.77
N CYS A 74 -4.79 -19.64 9.95
CA CYS A 74 -5.41 -18.76 8.97
C CYS A 74 -4.71 -18.90 7.62
N PRO A 75 -5.41 -19.36 6.58
CA PRO A 75 -4.82 -19.57 5.27
C PRO A 75 -4.34 -18.24 4.66
N TRP A 76 -4.96 -17.12 5.06
CA TRP A 76 -4.69 -15.77 4.57
C TRP A 76 -3.79 -14.97 5.49
N SER A 77 -3.19 -15.63 6.49
CA SER A 77 -2.18 -15.02 7.32
C SER A 77 -0.99 -14.58 6.44
N PRO A 78 -0.39 -13.42 6.74
CA PRO A 78 0.78 -12.92 6.01
C PRO A 78 1.97 -13.89 6.02
N GLN A 79 2.12 -14.69 7.08
CA GLN A 79 3.08 -15.79 7.17
C GLN A 79 2.95 -16.80 6.02
N ARG A 80 1.71 -17.18 5.65
CA ARG A 80 1.47 -18.08 4.52
C ARG A 80 1.70 -17.39 3.18
N ARG A 81 1.42 -16.09 3.10
CA ARG A 81 1.70 -15.26 1.91
C ARG A 81 3.18 -14.87 1.75
N LYS A 82 4.05 -15.24 2.71
CA LYS A 82 5.47 -14.81 2.77
C LYS A 82 5.61 -13.28 2.76
N ALA A 83 4.56 -12.59 3.21
CA ALA A 83 4.53 -11.14 3.34
C ALA A 83 5.08 -10.75 4.70
N ILE A 84 5.35 -9.45 4.86
CA ILE A 84 5.70 -8.87 6.15
C ILE A 84 4.55 -9.13 7.12
N GLU A 85 4.88 -9.43 8.39
CA GLU A 85 3.84 -9.66 9.40
C GLU A 85 3.22 -8.33 9.84
N PRO A 86 1.89 -8.16 9.73
CA PRO A 86 1.20 -6.97 10.20
C PRO A 86 1.01 -7.01 11.72
N VAL A 87 0.76 -5.85 12.31
CA VAL A 87 0.41 -5.74 13.72
C VAL A 87 -1.08 -5.99 13.98
N PHE A 88 -1.90 -5.95 12.93
CA PHE A 88 -3.34 -6.17 12.98
C PHE A 88 -3.79 -7.04 11.81
N HIS A 89 -4.72 -7.96 12.05
CA HIS A 89 -5.31 -8.84 11.04
C HIS A 89 -6.74 -9.24 11.44
N MET A 90 -7.73 -8.84 10.65
CA MET A 90 -9.14 -9.23 10.79
C MET A 90 -9.74 -9.59 9.44
N HIS A 91 -10.85 -10.33 9.45
CA HIS A 91 -11.56 -10.78 8.26
C HIS A 91 -12.71 -9.82 7.93
N LEU A 92 -12.99 -9.63 6.64
CA LEU A 92 -14.20 -8.93 6.19
C LEU A 92 -15.38 -9.89 6.28
N GLY A 93 -16.20 -9.76 7.33
CA GLY A 93 -17.22 -10.75 7.71
C GLY A 93 -16.64 -12.17 7.73
N ASP A 94 -17.38 -13.13 7.17
CA ASP A 94 -16.95 -14.54 7.07
C ASP A 94 -16.11 -14.83 5.80
N SER A 95 -15.56 -13.81 5.15
CA SER A 95 -14.89 -13.97 3.86
C SER A 95 -13.41 -14.34 3.96
N ALA A 96 -12.89 -14.79 2.83
CA ALA A 96 -11.48 -15.02 2.58
C ALA A 96 -10.65 -13.72 2.42
N ARG A 97 -11.24 -12.55 2.69
CA ARG A 97 -10.60 -11.25 2.50
C ARG A 97 -10.34 -10.60 3.85
N THR A 98 -9.22 -9.89 3.96
CA THR A 98 -8.73 -9.43 5.27
C THR A 98 -8.44 -7.94 5.27
N VAL A 99 -8.52 -7.33 6.46
CA VAL A 99 -8.00 -5.99 6.73
C VAL A 99 -6.76 -6.12 7.59
N THR A 100 -5.65 -5.47 7.19
CA THR A 100 -4.41 -5.52 7.94
C THR A 100 -3.80 -4.13 8.15
N LEU A 101 -3.09 -3.95 9.29
CA LEU A 101 -2.33 -2.74 9.58
C LEU A 101 -0.83 -3.05 9.67
N TYR A 102 -0.03 -2.18 9.06
CA TYR A 102 1.42 -2.18 9.17
C TYR A 102 1.89 -0.90 9.86
N PRO A 103 2.86 -0.98 10.79
CA PRO A 103 3.51 0.19 11.33
C PRO A 103 4.30 0.92 10.24
N HIS A 104 4.24 2.25 10.23
CA HIS A 104 5.00 3.08 9.30
C HIS A 104 6.50 2.78 9.36
N CYS A 105 7.08 2.69 10.55
CA CYS A 105 8.48 2.32 10.74
C CYS A 105 8.86 0.94 10.15
N GLN A 106 7.91 0.06 9.88
CA GLN A 106 8.16 -1.26 9.28
C GLN A 106 8.22 -1.21 7.75
N ILE A 107 7.44 -0.32 7.11
CA ILE A 107 7.30 -0.30 5.64
C ILE A 107 7.97 0.93 5.01
N LEU A 108 7.83 2.09 5.63
CA LEU A 108 8.19 3.40 5.08
C LEU A 108 9.24 4.12 5.95
N TRP A 109 10.14 3.40 6.63
CA TRP A 109 11.13 3.95 7.58
C TRP A 109 12.06 5.05 7.02
N PHE A 110 12.11 5.20 5.71
CA PHE A 110 12.93 6.19 5.01
C PHE A 110 12.13 7.40 4.51
N LEU A 111 10.81 7.41 4.68
CA LEU A 111 9.91 8.50 4.34
C LEU A 111 9.40 9.21 5.62
N PRO A 112 9.03 10.49 5.55
CA PRO A 112 8.35 11.17 6.65
C PRO A 112 7.00 10.53 6.98
N GLN A 113 6.65 10.47 8.27
CA GLN A 113 5.33 10.02 8.71
C GLN A 113 4.24 11.03 8.37
N MET A 114 3.04 10.52 8.03
CA MET A 114 1.83 11.31 7.95
C MET A 114 1.24 11.46 9.35
N ASN A 115 1.34 12.66 9.93
CA ASN A 115 0.88 12.94 11.30
C ASN A 115 -0.38 13.82 11.35
N SER A 116 -0.83 14.32 10.20
CA SER A 116 -1.97 15.21 10.08
C SER A 116 -3.22 14.41 9.72
N SER A 117 -4.33 14.71 10.40
CA SER A 117 -5.66 14.21 10.01
C SER A 117 -6.05 14.76 8.64
N LEU A 118 -6.87 14.00 7.93
CA LEU A 118 -7.39 14.42 6.63
C LEU A 118 -8.46 15.51 6.83
N PRO A 119 -8.44 16.59 6.01
CA PRO A 119 -9.47 17.60 6.09
C PRO A 119 -10.84 16.97 5.80
N SER A 120 -11.81 17.26 6.67
CA SER A 120 -13.22 16.95 6.40
C SER A 120 -13.70 17.70 5.15
N SER A 121 -14.65 17.11 4.43
CA SER A 121 -15.22 17.68 3.19
C SER A 121 -15.56 19.17 3.36
N GLY A 122 -15.00 20.04 2.49
CA GLY A 122 -15.21 21.50 2.51
C GLY A 122 -14.04 22.36 3.05
N GLN A 123 -12.93 21.75 3.47
CA GLN A 123 -11.71 22.45 3.91
C GLN A 123 -10.71 22.68 2.75
N PRO A 124 -9.74 23.62 2.87
CA PRO A 124 -8.74 23.88 1.84
C PRO A 124 -7.95 22.63 1.45
N GLN A 125 -7.47 22.61 0.21
CA GLN A 125 -6.76 21.49 -0.41
C GLN A 125 -5.64 20.98 0.50
N LEU A 126 -5.71 19.70 0.88
CA LEU A 126 -4.70 19.03 1.70
C LEU A 126 -3.35 19.09 0.98
N GLU A 127 -2.37 19.82 1.54
CA GLU A 127 -0.99 19.73 1.08
C GLU A 127 -0.39 18.40 1.54
N LEU A 128 -0.47 17.40 0.69
CA LEU A 128 0.19 16.12 0.90
C LEU A 128 1.69 16.23 0.61
N PRO A 129 2.55 15.54 1.39
CA PRO A 129 3.95 15.36 1.04
C PRO A 129 4.12 14.84 -0.39
N GLN A 130 5.22 15.22 -1.06
CA GLN A 130 5.47 14.88 -2.47
C GLN A 130 5.45 13.38 -2.80
N HIS A 131 5.60 12.49 -1.82
CA HIS A 131 5.56 11.03 -2.03
C HIS A 131 4.15 10.45 -1.92
N LEU A 132 3.15 11.25 -1.58
CA LEU A 132 1.74 10.88 -1.38
C LEU A 132 0.83 11.60 -2.38
N THR A 133 -0.32 11.00 -2.63
CA THR A 133 -1.45 11.62 -3.34
C THR A 133 -2.76 11.00 -2.85
N LEU A 134 -3.89 11.51 -3.34
CA LEU A 134 -5.20 10.92 -3.09
C LEU A 134 -5.47 9.81 -4.10
N ALA A 135 -6.12 8.73 -3.64
CA ALA A 135 -6.53 7.61 -4.48
C ALA A 135 -7.51 8.04 -5.58
N SER A 136 -8.18 9.18 -5.43
CA SER A 136 -9.08 9.80 -6.41
C SER A 136 -8.37 10.79 -7.37
N SER A 137 -7.05 10.98 -7.27
CA SER A 137 -6.31 11.91 -8.13
C SER A 137 -6.15 11.38 -9.55
N SER A 138 -7.01 11.81 -10.47
CA SER A 138 -6.90 11.46 -11.90
C SER A 138 -5.66 12.05 -12.59
N ALA A 139 -4.95 12.98 -11.94
CA ALA A 139 -3.71 13.55 -12.45
C ALA A 139 -2.48 12.68 -12.11
N ASP A 140 -2.54 11.95 -10.98
CA ASP A 140 -1.40 11.19 -10.46
C ASP A 140 -1.58 9.67 -10.61
N LEU A 141 -2.78 9.22 -10.99
CA LEU A 141 -3.15 7.80 -11.08
C LEU A 141 -3.88 7.52 -12.40
N PRO A 142 -3.69 6.33 -12.99
CA PRO A 142 -4.28 6.02 -14.29
C PRO A 142 -5.79 5.80 -14.17
N PRO A 143 -6.57 6.03 -15.24
CA PRO A 143 -7.96 5.58 -15.31
C PRO A 143 -8.02 4.05 -15.36
N GLN A 144 -9.21 3.51 -15.15
CA GLN A 144 -9.46 2.09 -15.39
C GLN A 144 -9.21 1.76 -16.87
N ARG A 145 -8.34 0.76 -17.14
CA ARG A 145 -8.04 0.26 -18.49
C ARG A 145 -8.31 -1.25 -18.55
N PRO A 146 -8.89 -1.77 -19.65
CA PRO A 146 -9.06 -3.22 -19.81
C PRO A 146 -7.72 -3.96 -19.64
N GLY A 147 -7.70 -5.03 -18.83
CA GLY A 147 -6.49 -5.81 -18.56
C GLY A 147 -5.55 -5.21 -17.51
N HIS A 148 -5.86 -4.04 -16.96
CA HIS A 148 -5.11 -3.36 -15.91
C HIS A 148 -5.86 -3.39 -14.56
N GLY A 149 -5.19 -2.91 -13.51
CA GLY A 149 -5.82 -2.64 -12.22
C GLY A 149 -6.92 -1.57 -12.31
N SER A 150 -7.62 -1.36 -11.19
CA SER A 150 -8.79 -0.46 -11.11
C SER A 150 -8.50 0.99 -11.53
N GLY A 151 -7.29 1.49 -11.30
CA GLY A 151 -6.99 2.91 -11.45
C GLY A 151 -7.53 3.75 -10.29
N PHE A 152 -7.60 5.08 -10.50
CA PHE A 152 -8.06 6.03 -9.49
C PHE A 152 -9.52 5.78 -9.06
N PHE A 153 -9.82 6.15 -7.82
CA PHE A 153 -11.16 6.02 -7.26
C PHE A 153 -12.14 7.02 -7.86
N THR A 154 -13.32 6.53 -8.24
CA THR A 154 -14.37 7.31 -8.89
C THR A 154 -15.62 7.47 -8.03
N THR A 155 -15.75 6.69 -6.96
CA THR A 155 -17.00 6.56 -6.18
C THR A 155 -16.84 6.89 -4.69
N VAL A 156 -15.70 7.46 -4.29
CA VAL A 156 -15.40 7.72 -2.88
C VAL A 156 -15.79 9.12 -2.43
N GLU A 157 -16.44 9.18 -1.28
CA GLU A 157 -16.82 10.43 -0.62
C GLU A 157 -15.76 10.89 0.40
N TYR A 158 -14.97 9.96 0.92
CA TYR A 158 -13.92 10.22 1.92
C TYR A 158 -12.51 10.05 1.31
N PRO A 159 -11.55 10.96 1.60
CA PRO A 159 -10.20 10.90 1.04
C PRO A 159 -9.43 9.65 1.48
N VAL A 160 -8.83 8.94 0.52
CA VAL A 160 -7.91 7.83 0.79
C VAL A 160 -6.53 8.22 0.29
N VAL A 161 -5.52 8.16 1.15
CA VAL A 161 -4.13 8.50 0.80
C VAL A 161 -3.39 7.29 0.26
N VAL A 162 -2.62 7.49 -0.81
CA VAL A 162 -1.78 6.47 -1.45
C VAL A 162 -0.37 7.01 -1.69
N LEU A 163 0.60 6.11 -1.86
CA LEU A 163 1.93 6.48 -2.36
C LEU A 163 1.85 6.83 -3.85
N ARG A 164 2.60 7.84 -4.30
CA ARG A 164 2.86 8.06 -5.73
C ARG A 164 3.72 6.94 -6.30
N LEU A 165 3.67 6.76 -7.62
CA LEU A 165 4.33 5.65 -8.32
C LEU A 165 5.85 5.58 -8.02
N HIS A 166 6.56 6.71 -8.11
CA HIS A 166 8.00 6.75 -7.85
C HIS A 166 8.35 6.28 -6.42
N ALA A 167 7.56 6.70 -5.43
CA ALA A 167 7.75 6.33 -4.03
C ALA A 167 7.41 4.86 -3.80
N LEU A 168 6.30 4.38 -4.38
CA LEU A 168 5.91 2.96 -4.35
C LEU A 168 7.03 2.06 -4.89
N LEU A 169 7.60 2.41 -6.04
CA LEU A 169 8.69 1.68 -6.65
C LEU A 169 9.93 1.62 -5.74
N GLU A 170 10.28 2.75 -5.11
CA GLU A 170 11.40 2.83 -4.17
C GLU A 170 11.17 2.00 -2.91
N VAL A 171 9.96 2.02 -2.34
CA VAL A 171 9.59 1.20 -1.18
C VAL A 171 9.85 -0.28 -1.47
N TYR A 172 9.37 -0.80 -2.60
CA TYR A 172 9.55 -2.22 -2.91
C TYR A 172 11.00 -2.62 -3.17
N ILE A 173 11.82 -1.75 -3.80
CA ILE A 173 13.26 -1.99 -3.91
C ILE A 173 13.90 -2.06 -2.51
N ARG A 174 13.57 -1.10 -1.64
CA ARG A 174 14.17 -1.02 -0.30
C ARG A 174 13.76 -2.21 0.57
N LEU A 175 12.49 -2.61 0.53
CA LEU A 175 12.01 -3.83 1.18
C LEU A 175 12.75 -5.07 0.67
N TYR A 176 12.88 -5.19 -0.66
CA TYR A 176 13.61 -6.31 -1.25
C TYR A 176 15.07 -6.34 -0.80
N LEU A 177 15.77 -5.21 -0.83
CA LEU A 177 17.18 -5.13 -0.42
C LEU A 177 17.37 -5.42 1.08
N ARG A 178 16.49 -4.88 1.92
CA ARG A 178 16.49 -5.11 3.38
C ARG A 178 16.27 -6.59 3.70
N ASP A 179 15.30 -7.21 3.04
CA ASP A 179 14.81 -8.54 3.40
C ASP A 179 15.31 -9.66 2.47
N ARG A 180 16.31 -9.39 1.60
CA ARG A 180 16.77 -10.32 0.54
C ARG A 180 17.16 -11.73 1.01
N LYS A 181 17.58 -11.87 2.26
CA LYS A 181 17.96 -13.17 2.88
C LYS A 181 16.88 -13.75 3.79
N ARG A 182 15.73 -13.08 3.88
CA ARG A 182 14.60 -13.44 4.74
C ARG A 182 13.46 -13.98 3.89
N ARG A 183 12.58 -14.75 4.53
CA ARG A 183 11.35 -15.25 3.90
C ARG A 183 10.47 -14.10 3.38
N ASP A 184 10.43 -13.00 4.12
CA ASP A 184 9.65 -11.79 3.82
C ASP A 184 10.12 -11.08 2.54
N GLY A 185 11.41 -11.24 2.17
CA GLY A 185 11.95 -10.69 0.93
C GLY A 185 11.37 -11.33 -0.33
N ALA A 186 10.75 -12.51 -0.22
CA ALA A 186 10.07 -13.15 -1.35
C ALA A 186 8.85 -12.34 -1.83
N TYR A 187 8.10 -11.73 -0.91
CA TYR A 187 6.96 -10.88 -1.25
C TYR A 187 7.40 -9.59 -1.94
N ALA A 188 8.43 -8.93 -1.40
CA ALA A 188 9.01 -7.74 -2.02
C ALA A 188 9.57 -8.07 -3.42
N ARG A 189 10.26 -9.22 -3.57
CA ARG A 189 10.75 -9.69 -4.87
C ARG A 189 9.63 -9.93 -5.88
N HIS A 190 8.53 -10.55 -5.44
CA HIS A 190 7.36 -10.76 -6.30
C HIS A 190 6.76 -9.43 -6.74
N SER A 191 6.59 -8.49 -5.81
CA SER A 191 6.04 -7.16 -6.09
C SER A 191 6.94 -6.36 -7.04
N VAL A 192 8.27 -6.42 -6.88
CA VAL A 192 9.22 -5.83 -7.83
C VAL A 192 8.99 -6.36 -9.25
N LYS A 193 8.81 -7.68 -9.43
CA LYS A 193 8.55 -8.26 -10.75
C LYS A 193 7.22 -7.77 -11.36
N LEU A 194 6.18 -7.61 -10.55
CA LEU A 194 4.89 -7.05 -10.99
C LEU A 194 5.02 -5.60 -11.43
N LEU A 195 5.92 -4.85 -10.81
CA LEU A 195 6.15 -3.43 -11.05
C LEU A 195 7.16 -3.14 -12.17
N THR A 196 7.95 -4.14 -12.59
CA THR A 196 8.92 -3.99 -13.70
C THR A 196 8.32 -3.38 -14.97
N PRO A 197 7.12 -3.78 -15.45
CA PRO A 197 6.52 -3.17 -16.64
C PRO A 197 6.27 -1.66 -16.51
N CYS A 198 6.02 -1.15 -15.30
CA CYS A 198 5.75 0.27 -15.06
C CYS A 198 6.97 1.18 -15.30
N ILE A 199 8.18 0.61 -15.34
CA ILE A 199 9.43 1.37 -15.46
C ILE A 199 9.61 1.99 -16.84
N ASP A 200 9.08 1.33 -17.86
CA ASP A 200 9.19 1.74 -19.26
C ASP A 200 7.80 2.13 -19.84
N ASP A 201 6.75 2.17 -19.02
CA ASP A 201 5.42 2.65 -19.40
C ASP A 201 5.34 4.17 -19.24
N GLU A 202 5.65 4.89 -20.32
CA GLU A 202 5.59 6.36 -20.37
C GLU A 202 4.16 6.92 -20.26
N GLU A 203 3.13 6.10 -20.48
CA GLU A 203 1.73 6.50 -20.38
C GLU A 203 1.22 6.49 -18.95
N LEU A 204 1.92 5.82 -18.01
CA LEU A 204 1.54 5.84 -16.60
C LEU A 204 1.79 7.22 -15.98
N PRO A 205 0.78 7.80 -15.29
CA PRO A 205 0.98 8.97 -14.46
C PRO A 205 2.10 8.76 -13.43
N GLY A 206 2.95 9.77 -13.27
CA GLY A 206 4.13 9.70 -12.39
C GLY A 206 5.34 8.95 -12.93
N SER A 207 5.27 8.34 -14.12
CA SER A 207 6.41 7.64 -14.75
C SER A 207 7.64 8.53 -14.96
N ARG A 208 7.42 9.83 -15.23
CA ARG A 208 8.47 10.85 -15.40
C ARG A 208 9.18 11.22 -14.10
N GLU A 209 8.56 10.99 -12.95
CA GLU A 209 9.15 11.24 -11.63
C GLU A 209 10.07 10.09 -11.18
N ILE A 210 10.05 8.96 -11.90
CA ILE A 210 10.89 7.81 -11.57
C ILE A 210 12.35 8.16 -11.90
N SER A 211 13.17 8.31 -10.87
CA SER A 211 14.59 8.58 -11.03
C SER A 211 15.31 7.46 -11.80
N ASP A 212 16.35 7.84 -12.57
CA ASP A 212 17.19 6.86 -13.28
C ASP A 212 17.80 5.81 -12.35
N ARG A 213 18.03 6.18 -11.09
CA ARG A 213 18.51 5.26 -10.06
C ARG A 213 17.51 4.13 -9.82
N ILE A 214 16.23 4.45 -9.65
CA ILE A 214 15.16 3.45 -9.48
C ILE A 214 15.04 2.60 -10.74
N LYS A 215 15.01 3.23 -11.93
CA LYS A 215 14.94 2.52 -13.22
C LYS A 215 16.07 1.50 -13.35
N ARG A 216 17.31 1.89 -13.02
CA ARG A 216 18.48 0.98 -13.04
C ARG A 216 18.28 -0.21 -12.12
N TYR A 217 17.83 -0.01 -10.88
CA TYR A 217 17.61 -1.13 -9.95
C TYR A 217 16.57 -2.13 -10.47
N TYR A 218 15.44 -1.66 -11.00
CA TYR A 218 14.45 -2.56 -11.59
C TYR A 218 14.98 -3.31 -12.80
N LYS A 219 15.74 -2.65 -13.69
CA LYS A 219 16.36 -3.29 -14.87
C LYS A 219 17.40 -4.35 -14.48
N THR A 220 18.24 -4.06 -13.49
CA THR A 220 19.18 -5.05 -12.92
C THR A 220 18.44 -6.27 -12.37
N LEU A 221 17.38 -6.07 -11.59
CA LEU A 221 16.60 -7.18 -11.02
C LEU A 221 15.83 -7.99 -12.07
N ALA A 222 15.37 -7.34 -13.14
CA ALA A 222 14.70 -8.00 -14.26
C ALA A 222 15.64 -8.96 -15.02
N ASN A 223 16.92 -8.60 -15.15
CA ASN A 223 17.95 -9.42 -15.78
C ASN A 223 18.42 -10.61 -14.92
N GLY A 224 17.97 -10.67 -13.65
CA GLY A 224 18.43 -11.67 -12.69
C GLY A 224 19.77 -11.34 -12.04
N ASP A 225 20.30 -10.14 -12.29
CA ASP A 225 21.57 -9.68 -11.73
C ASP A 225 21.41 -9.26 -10.26
N GLU A 226 22.50 -9.39 -9.49
CA GLU A 226 22.53 -8.87 -8.13
C GLU A 226 22.71 -7.35 -8.11
N ILE A 227 21.92 -6.66 -7.28
CA ILE A 227 22.18 -5.25 -6.97
C ILE A 227 23.43 -5.19 -6.08
N ILE A 228 24.55 -4.77 -6.65
CA ILE A 228 25.76 -4.40 -5.90
C ILE A 228 25.55 -2.97 -5.39
N LEU A 229 25.23 -2.82 -4.11
CA LEU A 229 25.23 -1.52 -3.46
C LEU A 229 26.69 -1.06 -3.35
N GLY A 230 27.13 -0.21 -4.29
CA GLY A 230 28.38 0.51 -4.16
C GLY A 230 28.40 1.26 -2.83
N ARG A 231 29.49 1.16 -2.07
CA ARG A 231 29.73 2.00 -0.89
C ARG A 231 29.73 3.46 -1.35
N SER A 232 28.62 4.16 -1.24
CA SER A 232 28.55 5.60 -1.42
C SER A 232 27.41 6.15 -0.57
N GLY A 233 27.81 6.79 0.53
CA GLY A 233 26.98 7.68 1.35
C GLY A 233 26.07 7.00 2.38
N MET A 234 26.63 6.64 3.54
CA MET A 234 25.93 6.90 4.81
C MET A 234 25.97 8.40 5.07
#